data_AF-A0A8J5N7U6-F1
#
_entry.id   AF-A0A8J5N7U6-F1
#
_cell.length_a   1.000
_cell.length_b   1.000
_cell.length_c   1.000
_cell.angle_alpha   90.00
_cell.angle_beta   90.00
_cell.angle_gamma   90.00
#
_symmetry.space_group_name_H-M   'P 1'
#
loop_
_entity.id
_entity.type
_entity.pdbx_description
1 polymer ?
#
loop_
_entity_poly.entity_id
_entity_poly.type
_entity_poly.pdbx_seq_one_letter_code
_entity_poly.pdbx_strand_id
1 'polypeptide(L)'
;MFKFNFNLETEEQNDSPAVASESELNSQCWIPAQKHEVLPTHLQSLSEDTVIEAVTIDQTEIKYLNMNSAVERLKKLRVSTNLSTALTDHSDLVPAVYEGGLKVWECTWDLLHYFAASGIKMKGCRVLEVGCGAALPALYAAIHGAHITLQDYKQNSEQLTNDDQTSRNKDESQEYKFDIILTSETIYNPNCHEKLLNLMTNSLKQDAKSHYFGVGGGTLQFIDLVKCQDILNIQTTVTNTE
;
A
#
# COMPACT_ATOMS: atom_id res chain seq x y z
N MET A 1 -9.93 14.85 17.52
CA MET A 1 -9.39 15.95 16.70
C MET A 1 -7.94 15.61 16.44
N PHE A 2 -7.64 15.07 15.27
CA PHE A 2 -6.27 14.75 14.87
C PHE A 2 -5.56 16.06 14.52
N LYS A 3 -4.35 16.25 15.07
CA LYS A 3 -3.50 17.41 14.79
C LYS A 3 -2.27 16.91 14.04
N PHE A 4 -2.18 17.26 12.76
CA PHE A 4 -0.92 17.23 12.04
C PHE A 4 -0.11 18.47 12.45
N ASN A 5 0.96 18.27 13.21
CA ASN A 5 1.78 19.37 13.70
C ASN A 5 2.88 19.70 12.68
N PHE A 6 2.51 20.41 11.61
CA PHE A 6 3.49 21.11 10.78
C PHE A 6 3.79 22.46 11.45
N ASN A 7 4.69 22.46 12.44
CA ASN A 7 5.24 23.71 12.96
C ASN A 7 6.15 24.32 11.89
N LEU A 8 5.58 25.15 11.03
CA LEU A 8 6.30 26.24 10.37
C LEU A 8 6.23 27.46 11.29
N GLU A 9 7.00 27.43 12.38
CA GLU A 9 7.27 28.62 13.16
C GLU A 9 8.59 29.23 12.67
N THR A 10 8.47 30.45 12.15
CA THR A 10 9.58 31.31 11.74
C THR A 10 10.13 31.99 12.99
N GLU A 11 11.05 31.35 13.72
CA GLU A 11 11.92 32.05 14.67
C GLU A 11 13.32 31.44 14.67
N GLU A 12 14.30 32.32 14.47
CA GLU A 12 15.74 32.05 14.49
C GLU A 12 16.18 31.56 15.88
N GLN A 13 16.31 30.24 16.09
CA GLN A 13 17.16 29.69 17.15
C GLN A 13 17.96 28.49 16.66
N ASN A 14 19.25 28.56 16.97
CA ASN A 14 20.34 27.82 16.39
C ASN A 14 20.59 26.51 17.17
N ASP A 15 19.68 25.55 17.03
CA ASP A 15 19.90 24.16 17.47
C ASP A 15 19.33 23.21 16.40
N SER A 16 20.18 22.85 15.44
CA SER A 16 19.87 21.89 14.39
C SER A 16 19.63 20.50 15.00
N PRO A 17 18.44 19.88 14.85
CA PRO A 17 18.36 18.43 14.95
C PRO A 17 19.16 17.87 13.77
N ALA A 18 20.01 16.87 14.04
CA ALA A 18 20.85 16.26 13.02
C ALA A 18 19.98 15.74 11.85
N VAL A 19 19.95 16.51 10.77
CA VAL A 19 19.40 16.10 9.49
C VAL A 19 20.36 15.03 8.98
N ALA A 20 19.89 13.78 8.94
CA ALA A 20 20.61 12.71 8.26
C ALA A 20 20.95 13.18 6.85
N SER A 21 22.25 13.20 6.55
CA SER A 21 22.75 13.62 5.24
C SER A 21 22.12 12.77 4.13
N GLU A 22 21.92 13.34 2.93
CA GLU A 22 21.44 12.59 1.75
C GLU A 22 22.28 11.33 1.45
N SER A 23 23.51 11.25 1.95
CA SER A 23 24.34 10.05 1.89
C SER A 23 23.91 8.89 2.80
N GLU A 24 23.16 9.13 3.89
CA GLU A 24 22.74 8.08 4.82
C GLU A 24 21.49 7.32 4.31
N LEU A 25 20.56 8.01 3.64
CA LEU A 25 19.38 7.38 3.00
C LEU A 25 19.74 6.53 1.76
N ASN A 26 20.84 6.85 1.07
CA ASN A 26 21.31 6.10 -0.11
C ASN A 26 22.06 4.80 0.22
N SER A 27 22.21 4.46 1.50
CA SER A 27 22.90 3.23 1.95
C SER A 27 21.96 2.08 2.31
N GLN A 28 20.65 2.27 2.16
CA GLN A 28 19.66 1.24 2.47
C GLN A 28 19.55 0.19 1.35
N CYS A 29 20.05 -1.01 1.64
CA CYS A 29 19.92 -2.19 0.79
C CYS A 29 18.47 -2.68 0.81
N TRP A 30 17.76 -2.52 -0.32
CA TRP A 30 16.43 -3.09 -0.51
C TRP A 30 16.51 -4.61 -0.67
N ILE A 31 15.66 -5.35 0.03
CA ILE A 31 15.57 -6.80 -0.15
C ILE A 31 14.85 -7.15 -1.46
N PRO A 32 15.20 -8.25 -2.13
CA PRO A 32 14.46 -8.72 -3.29
C PRO A 32 12.99 -8.98 -2.96
N ALA A 33 12.09 -8.65 -3.91
CA ALA A 33 10.67 -8.92 -3.75
C ALA A 33 10.43 -10.43 -3.63
N GLN A 34 9.62 -10.84 -2.64
CA GLN A 34 9.25 -12.23 -2.44
C GLN A 34 7.81 -12.46 -2.90
N LYS A 35 7.60 -13.40 -3.82
CA LYS A 35 6.27 -13.86 -4.21
C LYS A 35 5.80 -14.91 -3.21
N HIS A 36 4.66 -14.67 -2.57
CA HIS A 36 4.00 -15.61 -1.67
C HIS A 36 2.65 -16.01 -2.27
N GLU A 37 2.43 -17.31 -2.44
CA GLU A 37 1.13 -17.83 -2.83
C GLU A 37 0.32 -18.17 -1.58
N VAL A 38 -0.87 -17.58 -1.43
CA VAL A 38 -1.75 -17.90 -0.32
C VAL A 38 -2.55 -19.15 -0.66
N LEU A 39 -2.14 -20.27 -0.07
CA LEU A 39 -2.82 -21.56 -0.22
C LEU A 39 -3.91 -21.73 0.84
N PRO A 40 -4.96 -22.56 0.60
CA PRO A 40 -5.98 -22.86 1.61
C PRO A 40 -5.41 -23.37 2.94
N THR A 41 -4.25 -24.03 2.92
CA THR A 41 -3.54 -24.50 4.12
C THR A 41 -3.02 -23.35 4.99
N HIS A 42 -2.67 -22.21 4.41
CA HIS A 42 -2.30 -21.01 5.17
C HIS A 42 -3.50 -20.46 5.95
N LEU A 43 -4.71 -20.60 5.40
CA LEU A 43 -5.96 -20.18 6.06
C LEU A 43 -6.38 -21.13 7.18
N GLN A 44 -6.08 -22.43 7.07
CA GLN A 44 -6.33 -23.40 8.16
C GLN A 44 -5.54 -23.08 9.44
N SER A 45 -4.42 -22.36 9.31
CA SER A 45 -3.64 -21.91 10.46
C SER A 45 -4.30 -20.78 11.25
N LEU A 46 -5.28 -20.08 10.67
CA LEU A 46 -6.10 -19.06 11.34
C LEU A 46 -7.07 -19.79 12.30
N SER A 47 -6.54 -20.19 13.45
CA SER A 47 -7.23 -20.81 14.59
C SER A 47 -8.56 -20.14 14.95
N GLU A 48 -9.46 -20.88 15.62
CA GLU A 48 -10.75 -20.40 16.15
C GLU A 48 -10.64 -19.12 17.01
N ASP A 49 -9.49 -18.91 17.69
CA ASP A 49 -9.25 -17.73 18.51
C ASP A 49 -8.91 -16.45 17.72
N THR A 50 -8.85 -16.51 16.39
CA THR A 50 -8.54 -15.34 15.57
C THR A 50 -9.78 -14.47 15.46
N VAL A 51 -9.77 -13.33 16.13
CA VAL A 51 -10.84 -12.34 16.00
C VAL A 51 -10.76 -11.72 14.61
N ILE A 52 -11.82 -11.91 13.83
CA ILE A 52 -11.98 -11.35 12.48
C ILE A 52 -13.01 -10.24 12.59
N GLU A 53 -12.68 -9.07 12.04
CA GLU A 53 -13.64 -7.99 11.87
C GLU A 53 -14.41 -8.15 10.56
N ALA A 54 -15.65 -7.67 10.56
CA ALA A 54 -16.47 -7.58 9.37
C ALA A 54 -16.86 -6.12 9.16
N VAL A 55 -16.70 -5.65 7.93
CA VAL A 55 -17.19 -4.34 7.50
C VAL A 55 -18.09 -4.53 6.29
N THR A 56 -19.20 -3.79 6.26
CA THR A 56 -20.16 -3.84 5.16
C THR A 56 -20.05 -2.57 4.33
N ILE A 57 -19.74 -2.74 3.04
CA ILE A 57 -19.71 -1.66 2.05
C ILE A 57 -20.88 -1.91 1.10
N ASP A 58 -21.88 -1.02 1.13
CA ASP A 58 -23.17 -1.19 0.46
C ASP A 58 -23.85 -2.52 0.86
N GLN A 59 -23.83 -3.53 0.00
CA GLN A 59 -24.39 -4.88 0.26
C GLN A 59 -23.31 -5.96 0.42
N THR A 60 -22.03 -5.58 0.44
CA THR A 60 -20.90 -6.50 0.47
C THR A 60 -20.24 -6.52 1.84
N GLU A 61 -20.27 -7.66 2.51
CA GLU A 61 -19.52 -7.89 3.75
C GLU A 61 -18.09 -8.33 3.41
N ILE A 62 -17.10 -7.61 3.93
CA ILE A 62 -15.67 -7.93 3.85
C ILE A 62 -15.20 -8.33 5.24
N LYS A 63 -14.55 -9.49 5.32
CA LYS A 63 -13.93 -10.00 6.55
C LYS A 63 -12.44 -9.81 6.50
N TYR A 64 -11.86 -9.26 7.56
CA TYR A 64 -10.43 -8.97 7.62
C TYR A 64 -9.88 -9.10 9.05
N LEU A 65 -8.56 -9.25 9.14
CA LEU A 65 -7.86 -9.26 10.40
C LEU A 65 -7.49 -7.82 10.77
N ASN A 66 -8.09 -7.28 11.82
CA ASN A 66 -7.77 -5.94 12.28
C ASN A 66 -6.35 -5.87 12.88
N MET A 67 -5.85 -4.65 13.09
CA MET A 67 -4.54 -4.41 13.67
C MET A 67 -4.35 -5.08 15.04
N ASN A 68 -5.31 -4.93 15.96
CA ASN A 68 -5.20 -5.44 17.33
C ASN A 68 -5.05 -6.97 17.35
N SER A 69 -5.91 -7.66 16.59
CA SER A 69 -5.93 -9.11 16.46
C SER A 69 -4.71 -9.63 15.71
N ALA A 70 -4.22 -8.91 14.68
CA ALA A 70 -2.95 -9.21 14.02
C ALA A 70 -1.77 -9.12 15.01
N VAL A 71 -1.72 -8.05 15.80
CA VAL A 71 -0.68 -7.82 16.81
C VAL A 71 -0.70 -8.89 17.90
N GLU A 72 -1.88 -9.21 18.45
CA GLU A 72 -2.02 -10.26 19.46
C GLU A 72 -1.54 -11.62 18.92
N ARG A 73 -1.86 -11.92 17.66
CA ARG A 73 -1.40 -13.15 17.01
C ARG A 73 0.11 -13.18 16.83
N LEU A 74 0.72 -12.10 16.34
CA LEU A 74 2.18 -11.99 16.20
C LEU A 74 2.89 -12.17 17.56
N LYS A 75 2.33 -11.59 18.63
CA LYS A 75 2.82 -11.77 20.01
C LYS A 75 2.73 -13.23 20.46
N LYS A 76 1.59 -13.90 20.24
CA LYS A 76 1.41 -15.34 20.57
C LYS A 76 2.39 -16.23 19.82
N LEU A 77 2.65 -15.92 18.55
CA LEU A 77 3.58 -16.67 17.69
C LEU A 77 5.05 -16.36 17.99
N ARG A 78 5.35 -15.44 18.92
CA ARG A 78 6.71 -15.00 19.27
C ARG A 78 7.53 -14.52 18.06
N VAL A 79 6.85 -13.95 17.07
CA VAL A 79 7.54 -13.35 15.92
C VAL A 79 8.12 -12.01 16.37
N SER A 80 9.45 -11.95 16.48
CA SER A 80 10.17 -10.71 16.76
C SER A 80 9.98 -9.76 15.58
N THR A 81 9.16 -8.74 15.77
CA THR A 81 8.90 -7.69 14.77
C THR A 81 9.18 -6.34 15.41
N ASN A 82 9.67 -5.37 14.62
CA ASN A 82 9.81 -3.98 15.05
C ASN A 82 8.46 -3.31 15.40
N LEU A 83 7.33 -4.04 15.24
CA LEU A 83 6.01 -3.62 15.67
C LEU A 83 5.96 -3.19 17.13
N SER A 84 6.75 -3.80 18.02
CA SER A 84 6.71 -3.45 19.45
C SER A 84 7.00 -1.98 19.70
N THR A 85 7.89 -1.37 18.91
CA THR A 85 8.28 0.04 19.02
C THR A 85 7.21 0.96 18.43
N ALA A 86 6.66 0.62 17.26
CA ALA A 86 5.59 1.42 16.62
C ALA A 86 4.29 1.41 17.46
N LEU A 87 3.99 0.30 18.13
CA LEU A 87 2.81 0.16 18.98
C LEU A 87 2.93 0.90 20.32
N THR A 88 4.16 1.14 20.82
CA THR A 88 4.38 1.89 22.08
C THR A 88 4.42 3.39 21.86
N ASP A 89 4.86 3.84 20.67
CA ASP A 89 5.16 5.25 20.43
C ASP A 89 4.00 6.02 19.76
N HIS A 90 2.84 5.37 19.57
CA HIS A 90 1.66 5.93 18.91
C HIS A 90 1.93 6.58 17.53
N SER A 91 3.04 6.21 16.88
CA SER A 91 3.42 6.72 15.57
C SER A 91 2.90 5.77 14.49
N ASP A 92 1.97 6.26 13.67
CA ASP A 92 1.40 5.47 12.57
C ASP A 92 2.40 5.14 11.45
N LEU A 93 3.49 5.91 11.35
CA LEU A 93 4.55 5.76 10.34
C LEU A 93 5.93 5.95 10.97
N VAL A 94 6.78 4.95 10.77
CA VAL A 94 8.23 5.08 10.92
C VAL A 94 8.85 4.60 9.60
N PRO A 95 9.30 5.50 8.72
CA PRO A 95 9.85 5.13 7.41
C PRO A 95 10.90 4.03 7.52
N ALA A 96 10.83 3.03 6.63
CA ALA A 96 11.68 1.84 6.64
C ALA A 96 11.63 0.94 7.90
N VAL A 97 10.83 1.29 8.93
CA VAL A 97 10.66 0.53 10.18
C VAL A 97 9.24 -0.02 10.37
N TYR A 98 8.23 0.79 10.10
CA TYR A 98 6.84 0.38 10.12
C TYR A 98 6.03 1.40 9.30
N GLU A 99 5.61 1.00 8.11
CA GLU A 99 4.85 1.89 7.21
C GLU A 99 3.34 1.68 7.33
N GLY A 100 2.87 1.31 8.52
CA GLY A 100 1.42 1.28 8.80
C GLY A 100 0.65 0.14 8.16
N GLY A 101 1.29 -0.93 7.67
CA GLY A 101 0.63 -2.01 6.92
C GLY A 101 -0.46 -2.81 7.67
N LEU A 102 -0.61 -2.63 9.00
CA LEU A 102 -1.75 -3.19 9.75
C LEU A 102 -2.88 -2.19 10.00
N LYS A 103 -2.61 -0.89 9.89
CA LYS A 103 -3.62 0.16 10.01
C LYS A 103 -4.41 0.21 8.71
N VAL A 104 -5.73 0.36 8.82
CA VAL A 104 -6.57 0.73 7.68
C VAL A 104 -6.64 2.24 7.64
N TRP A 105 -6.07 2.83 6.59
CA TRP A 105 -6.01 4.27 6.36
C TRP A 105 -7.34 4.84 5.83
N GLU A 106 -7.62 6.13 6.07
CA GLU A 106 -8.89 6.75 5.69
C GLU A 106 -9.21 6.61 4.19
N CYS A 107 -8.20 6.80 3.33
CA CYS A 107 -8.38 6.74 1.88
C CYS A 107 -8.80 5.34 1.38
N THR A 108 -8.56 4.30 2.18
CA THR A 108 -9.02 2.94 1.86
C THR A 108 -10.54 2.87 1.89
N TRP A 109 -11.19 3.57 2.82
CA TRP A 109 -12.64 3.65 2.90
C TRP A 109 -13.23 4.47 1.75
N ASP A 110 -12.59 5.58 1.38
CA ASP A 110 -13.00 6.39 0.24
C ASP A 110 -12.96 5.57 -1.07
N LEU A 111 -11.88 4.79 -1.28
CA LEU A 111 -11.75 3.91 -2.43
C LEU A 111 -12.85 2.83 -2.46
N LEU A 112 -13.17 2.22 -1.32
CA LEU A 112 -14.25 1.22 -1.20
C LEU A 112 -15.63 1.81 -1.52
N HIS A 113 -15.96 2.97 -0.96
CA HIS A 113 -17.23 3.64 -1.24
C HIS A 113 -17.33 4.07 -2.70
N TYR A 114 -16.24 4.60 -3.28
CA TYR A 114 -16.21 4.91 -4.70
C TYR A 114 -16.46 3.67 -5.55
N PHE A 115 -15.86 2.53 -5.22
CA PHE A 115 -16.10 1.28 -5.94
C PHE A 115 -17.54 0.82 -5.90
N ALA A 116 -18.16 0.82 -4.72
CA ALA A 116 -19.57 0.50 -4.59
C ALA A 116 -20.47 1.43 -5.41
N ALA A 117 -20.15 2.72 -5.49
CA ALA A 117 -20.94 3.71 -6.22
C ALA A 117 -20.66 3.75 -7.75
N SER A 118 -19.46 3.37 -8.17
CA SER A 118 -18.98 3.58 -9.56
C SER A 118 -19.55 2.62 -10.60
N GLY A 119 -20.10 1.48 -10.17
CA GLY A 119 -20.56 0.42 -11.09
C GLY A 119 -19.44 -0.24 -11.90
N ILE A 120 -18.18 -0.13 -11.45
CA ILE A 120 -17.04 -0.78 -12.11
C ILE A 120 -17.24 -2.30 -12.09
N LYS A 121 -17.22 -2.92 -13.28
CA LYS A 121 -17.30 -4.37 -13.42
C LYS A 121 -15.96 -5.01 -13.09
N MET A 122 -15.95 -5.88 -12.10
CA MET A 122 -14.72 -6.56 -11.62
C MET A 122 -14.69 -8.06 -11.94
N LYS A 123 -15.84 -8.66 -12.29
CA LYS A 123 -15.94 -10.10 -12.57
C LYS A 123 -14.99 -10.51 -13.70
N GLY A 124 -14.06 -11.41 -13.40
CA GLY A 124 -13.04 -11.92 -14.33
C GLY A 124 -11.85 -10.99 -14.57
N CYS A 125 -11.83 -9.79 -13.97
CA CYS A 125 -10.70 -8.87 -14.08
C CYS A 125 -9.50 -9.37 -13.25
N ARG A 126 -8.28 -9.12 -13.73
CA ARG A 126 -7.06 -9.21 -12.95
C ARG A 126 -6.83 -7.87 -12.26
N VAL A 127 -6.83 -7.87 -10.92
CA VAL A 127 -6.71 -6.67 -10.09
C VAL A 127 -5.42 -6.77 -9.28
N LEU A 128 -4.56 -5.76 -9.37
CA LEU A 128 -3.40 -5.61 -8.50
C LEU A 128 -3.69 -4.54 -7.45
N GLU A 129 -3.43 -4.83 -6.18
CA GLU A 129 -3.37 -3.80 -5.14
C GLU A 129 -1.93 -3.58 -4.69
N VAL A 130 -1.46 -2.33 -4.82
CA VAL A 130 -0.11 -1.88 -4.46
C VAL A 130 -0.17 -1.13 -3.14
N GLY A 131 0.65 -1.54 -2.17
CA GLY A 131 0.54 -1.09 -0.78
C GLY A 131 -0.76 -1.57 -0.15
N CYS A 132 -1.04 -2.87 -0.24
CA CYS A 132 -2.36 -3.41 0.10
C CYS A 132 -2.72 -3.35 1.59
N GLY A 133 -1.77 -3.36 2.51
CA GLY A 133 -2.00 -3.42 3.95
C GLY A 133 -2.96 -4.56 4.32
N ALA A 134 -4.13 -4.22 4.86
CA ALA A 134 -5.22 -5.16 5.16
C ALA A 134 -5.99 -5.69 3.92
N ALA A 135 -5.67 -5.18 2.72
CA ALA A 135 -6.16 -5.57 1.41
C ALA A 135 -7.68 -5.44 1.21
N LEU A 136 -8.35 -4.55 1.94
CA LEU A 136 -9.81 -4.40 1.86
C LEU A 136 -10.32 -4.11 0.43
N PRO A 137 -9.71 -3.19 -0.35
CA PRO A 137 -10.11 -2.93 -1.75
C PRO A 137 -9.98 -4.16 -2.65
N ALA A 138 -8.86 -4.90 -2.57
CA ALA A 138 -8.72 -6.15 -3.32
C ALA A 138 -9.70 -7.22 -2.85
N LEU A 139 -9.93 -7.38 -1.54
CA LEU A 139 -10.90 -8.34 -1.01
C LEU A 139 -12.32 -8.03 -1.52
N TYR A 140 -12.71 -6.75 -1.54
CA TYR A 140 -13.95 -6.31 -2.17
C TYR A 140 -14.02 -6.74 -3.64
N ALA A 141 -12.95 -6.51 -4.41
CA ALA A 141 -12.88 -6.92 -5.81
C ALA A 141 -12.98 -8.45 -6.00
N ALA A 142 -12.32 -9.22 -5.13
CA ALA A 142 -12.37 -10.68 -5.14
C ALA A 142 -13.79 -11.21 -4.88
N ILE A 143 -14.52 -10.63 -3.93
CA ILE A 143 -15.94 -10.97 -3.67
C ILE A 143 -16.81 -10.69 -4.91
N HIS A 144 -16.46 -9.65 -5.69
CA HIS A 144 -17.11 -9.33 -6.96
C HIS A 144 -16.58 -10.15 -8.16
N GLY A 145 -15.81 -11.21 -7.90
CA GLY A 145 -15.36 -12.19 -8.89
C GLY A 145 -14.08 -11.80 -9.64
N ALA A 146 -13.27 -10.88 -9.12
CA ALA A 146 -11.94 -10.59 -9.66
C ALA A 146 -10.89 -11.62 -9.24
N HIS A 147 -9.82 -11.73 -10.04
CA HIS A 147 -8.58 -12.39 -9.67
C HIS A 147 -7.62 -11.34 -9.10
N ILE A 148 -7.28 -11.46 -7.81
CA ILE A 148 -6.49 -10.43 -7.12
C ILE A 148 -5.02 -10.82 -6.98
N THR A 149 -4.14 -9.82 -7.03
CA THR A 149 -2.73 -9.90 -6.66
C THR A 149 -2.47 -8.79 -5.66
N LEU A 150 -1.78 -9.13 -4.57
CA LEU A 150 -1.49 -8.22 -3.47
C LEU A 150 0.01 -7.95 -3.44
N GLN A 151 0.38 -6.68 -3.31
CA GLN A 151 1.76 -6.26 -3.10
C GLN A 151 1.80 -5.31 -1.91
N ASP A 152 2.70 -5.61 -0.97
CA ASP A 152 3.01 -4.72 0.14
C ASP A 152 4.53 -4.65 0.37
N TYR A 153 4.95 -3.69 1.17
CA TYR A 153 6.32 -3.58 1.63
C TYR A 153 6.58 -4.59 2.75
N LYS A 154 7.66 -5.36 2.63
CA LYS A 154 8.12 -6.27 3.69
C LYS A 154 9.38 -5.70 4.32
N GLN A 155 9.32 -5.37 5.61
CA GLN A 155 10.53 -5.10 6.38
C GLN A 155 11.09 -6.42 6.91
N ASN A 156 12.30 -6.81 6.48
CA ASN A 156 13.08 -7.81 7.19
C ASN A 156 14.20 -7.11 7.97
N SER A 157 14.34 -7.40 9.25
CA SER A 157 15.46 -6.98 10.11
C SER A 157 16.75 -7.78 9.87
N GLU A 158 16.80 -8.61 8.83
CA GLU A 158 17.99 -9.35 8.44
C GLU A 158 18.50 -8.78 7.11
N GLN A 159 19.60 -8.03 7.19
CA GLN A 159 20.40 -7.65 6.03
C GLN A 159 20.85 -8.92 5.32
N LEU A 160 20.19 -9.26 4.22
CA LEU A 160 20.69 -10.23 3.26
C LEU A 160 21.16 -9.46 2.03
N THR A 161 22.45 -9.63 1.75
CA THR A 161 23.24 -8.92 0.76
C THR A 161 22.76 -9.15 -0.67
N ASN A 162 23.00 -8.13 -1.50
CA ASN A 162 22.95 -8.08 -2.96
C ASN A 162 23.02 -9.43 -3.67
N ASP A 163 22.01 -9.70 -4.49
CA ASP A 163 22.17 -9.87 -5.94
C ASP A 163 20.84 -10.35 -6.51
N ASP A 164 20.11 -9.48 -7.23
CA ASP A 164 19.20 -9.97 -8.26
C ASP A 164 18.91 -8.91 -9.33
N GLN A 165 19.92 -8.64 -10.17
CA GLN A 165 19.63 -8.28 -11.55
C GLN A 165 19.34 -9.56 -12.34
N THR A 166 18.23 -10.24 -12.06
CA THR A 166 17.70 -11.23 -12.99
C THR A 166 17.11 -10.47 -14.17
N SER A 167 17.80 -10.59 -15.30
CA SER A 167 17.32 -10.26 -16.64
C SER A 167 15.91 -10.80 -16.85
N ARG A 168 14.89 -9.94 -16.78
CA ARG A 168 13.53 -10.27 -17.21
C ARG A 168 13.55 -10.60 -18.70
N ASN A 169 13.32 -11.86 -19.03
CA ASN A 169 13.05 -12.27 -20.40
C ASN A 169 11.78 -11.55 -20.89
N LYS A 170 11.87 -10.86 -22.03
CA LYS A 170 10.77 -10.05 -22.61
C LYS A 170 9.49 -10.85 -22.90
N ASP A 171 9.57 -12.18 -22.96
CA ASP A 171 8.45 -13.06 -23.32
C ASP A 171 7.48 -13.38 -22.16
N GLU A 172 7.90 -13.21 -20.89
CA GLU A 172 7.01 -13.41 -19.71
C GLU A 172 6.14 -12.16 -19.40
N SER A 173 6.27 -11.10 -20.19
CA SER A 173 5.72 -9.77 -19.90
C SER A 173 4.20 -9.63 -20.02
N GLN A 174 3.52 -10.54 -20.72
CA GLN A 174 2.05 -10.51 -20.87
C GLN A 174 1.29 -11.20 -19.72
N GLU A 175 1.95 -12.12 -19.00
CA GLU A 175 1.30 -12.95 -17.99
C GLU A 175 0.84 -12.12 -16.78
N TYR A 176 1.52 -11.01 -16.49
CA TYR A 176 1.32 -10.19 -15.29
C TYR A 176 0.64 -8.83 -15.54
N LYS A 177 -0.11 -8.67 -16.64
CA LYS A 177 -0.82 -7.42 -16.92
C LYS A 177 -2.19 -7.34 -16.22
N PHE A 178 -2.48 -6.27 -15.52
CA PHE A 178 -3.73 -6.08 -14.77
C PHE A 178 -4.74 -5.23 -15.53
N ASP A 179 -6.02 -5.55 -15.38
CA ASP A 179 -7.15 -4.76 -15.89
C ASP A 179 -7.40 -3.53 -15.00
N ILE A 180 -7.10 -3.67 -13.70
CA ILE A 180 -7.26 -2.61 -12.70
C ILE A 180 -6.06 -2.65 -11.76
N ILE A 181 -5.46 -1.48 -11.51
CA ILE A 181 -4.48 -1.31 -10.42
C ILE A 181 -5.10 -0.40 -9.36
N LEU A 182 -5.07 -0.88 -8.12
CA LEU A 182 -5.56 -0.22 -6.91
C LEU A 182 -4.38 0.23 -6.07
N THR A 183 -4.47 1.42 -5.50
CA THR A 183 -3.55 1.84 -4.48
C THR A 183 -4.16 2.95 -3.61
N SER A 184 -3.94 2.87 -2.30
CA SER A 184 -4.47 3.80 -1.30
C SER A 184 -3.31 4.29 -0.45
N GLU A 185 -3.15 5.61 -0.30
CA GLU A 185 -2.10 6.23 0.53
C GLU A 185 -0.66 5.81 0.21
N THR A 186 -0.30 5.61 -1.06
CA THR A 186 1.08 5.20 -1.46
C THR A 186 1.95 6.32 -2.06
N ILE A 187 1.41 7.52 -2.29
CA ILE A 187 2.17 8.65 -2.88
C ILE A 187 2.68 9.64 -1.82
N TYR A 188 2.60 9.33 -0.54
CA TYR A 188 3.08 10.23 0.53
C TYR A 188 4.60 10.50 0.46
N ASN A 189 5.37 9.60 -0.16
CA ASN A 189 6.81 9.73 -0.36
C ASN A 189 7.14 10.03 -1.84
N PRO A 190 7.58 11.26 -2.18
CA PRO A 190 7.95 11.64 -3.54
C PRO A 190 9.03 10.75 -4.18
N ASN A 191 9.94 10.20 -3.37
CA ASN A 191 11.02 9.32 -3.85
C ASN A 191 10.49 7.99 -4.43
N CYS A 192 9.23 7.64 -4.15
CA CYS A 192 8.59 6.44 -4.67
C CYS A 192 7.70 6.70 -5.90
N HIS A 193 7.47 7.96 -6.28
CA HIS A 193 6.52 8.34 -7.34
C HIS A 193 6.91 7.72 -8.69
N GLU A 194 8.17 7.86 -9.11
CA GLU A 194 8.63 7.27 -10.38
C GLU A 194 8.54 5.74 -10.38
N LYS A 195 8.87 5.09 -9.25
CA LYS A 195 8.78 3.64 -9.10
C LYS A 195 7.33 3.17 -9.23
N LEU A 196 6.39 3.86 -8.57
CA LEU A 196 4.97 3.57 -8.64
C LEU A 196 4.42 3.80 -10.05
N LEU A 197 4.79 4.91 -10.71
CA LEU A 197 4.37 5.20 -12.07
C LEU A 197 4.89 4.14 -13.05
N ASN A 198 6.17 3.77 -12.93
CA ASN A 198 6.77 2.70 -13.73
C ASN A 198 6.10 1.35 -13.49
N LEU A 199 5.70 1.04 -12.25
CA LEU A 199 4.94 -0.18 -11.96
C LEU A 199 3.59 -0.13 -12.68
N MET A 200 2.86 0.98 -12.60
CA MET A 200 1.56 1.10 -13.25
C MET A 200 1.67 0.97 -14.77
N THR A 201 2.57 1.72 -15.42
CA THR A 201 2.73 1.68 -16.88
C THR A 201 3.17 0.30 -17.38
N ASN A 202 4.08 -0.35 -16.66
CA ASN A 202 4.55 -1.69 -17.03
C ASN A 202 3.59 -2.81 -16.67
N SER A 203 2.63 -2.60 -15.76
CA SER A 203 1.73 -3.65 -15.28
C SER A 203 0.29 -3.48 -15.77
N LEU A 204 -0.11 -2.33 -16.32
CA LEU A 204 -1.45 -2.15 -16.92
C LEU A 204 -1.55 -2.85 -18.28
N LYS A 205 -2.69 -3.50 -18.54
CA LYS A 205 -3.12 -3.85 -19.91
C LYS A 205 -3.41 -2.58 -20.70
N GLN A 206 -3.44 -2.70 -22.03
CA GLN A 206 -3.98 -1.65 -22.89
C GLN A 206 -5.46 -1.40 -22.50
N ASP A 207 -5.86 -0.13 -22.36
CA ASP A 207 -7.19 0.33 -21.91
C ASP A 207 -7.59 -0.01 -20.46
N ALA A 208 -6.61 -0.21 -19.57
CA ALA A 208 -6.82 -0.45 -18.14
C ALA A 208 -6.92 0.85 -17.31
N LYS A 209 -7.45 0.76 -16.08
CA LYS A 209 -7.65 1.91 -15.17
C LYS A 209 -6.79 1.78 -13.90
N SER A 210 -6.24 2.91 -13.46
CA SER A 210 -5.63 3.07 -12.13
C SER A 210 -6.47 4.03 -11.30
N HIS A 211 -6.73 3.70 -10.04
CA HIS A 211 -7.41 4.59 -9.10
C HIS A 211 -6.53 4.81 -7.86
N TYR A 212 -6.43 6.08 -7.45
CA TYR A 212 -5.66 6.52 -6.29
C TYR A 212 -6.51 7.39 -5.36
N PHE A 213 -6.41 7.16 -4.05
CA PHE A 213 -6.98 7.98 -2.99
C PHE A 213 -5.91 8.31 -1.96
N GLY A 214 -5.85 9.57 -1.52
CA GLY A 214 -4.77 10.10 -0.68
C GLY A 214 -5.02 11.48 -0.07
N VAL A 215 -4.28 11.79 1.00
CA VAL A 215 -4.31 13.09 1.68
C VAL A 215 -3.22 14.03 1.16
N GLY A 216 -3.57 14.89 0.20
CA GLY A 216 -2.97 16.22 -0.10
C GLY A 216 -1.47 16.38 -0.39
N GLY A 217 -0.54 15.77 0.36
CA GLY A 217 0.89 16.10 0.36
C GLY A 217 1.66 15.70 -0.90
N GLY A 218 1.23 14.63 -1.59
CA GLY A 218 1.89 14.12 -2.80
C GLY A 218 1.04 14.18 -4.06
N THR A 219 -0.25 14.53 -3.96
CA THR A 219 -1.21 14.40 -5.06
C THR A 219 -0.87 15.29 -6.25
N LEU A 220 -0.57 16.58 -6.02
CA LEU A 220 -0.23 17.50 -7.11
C LEU A 220 1.08 17.09 -7.81
N GLN A 221 2.11 16.78 -7.04
CA GLN A 221 3.41 16.34 -7.55
C GLN A 221 3.28 15.06 -8.40
N PHE A 222 2.49 14.10 -7.93
CA PHE A 222 2.23 12.87 -8.68
C PHE A 222 1.42 13.12 -9.95
N ILE A 223 0.41 13.99 -9.90
CA ILE A 223 -0.36 14.40 -11.09
C ILE A 223 0.56 15.05 -12.13
N ASP A 224 1.45 15.94 -11.70
CA ASP A 224 2.39 16.62 -12.58
C ASP A 224 3.40 15.65 -13.20
N LEU A 225 3.89 14.68 -12.42
CA LEU A 225 4.73 13.60 -12.94
C LEU A 225 4.02 12.77 -14.01
N VAL A 226 2.77 12.37 -13.77
CA VAL A 226 1.96 11.60 -14.74
C VAL A 226 1.77 12.39 -16.03
N LYS A 227 1.43 13.68 -15.92
CA LYS A 227 1.27 14.58 -17.08
C LYS A 227 2.59 14.79 -17.84
N CYS A 228 3.71 14.88 -17.14
CA CYS A 228 5.01 15.08 -17.75
C CYS A 228 5.47 13.88 -18.58
N GLN A 229 5.13 12.66 -18.16
CA GLN A 229 5.47 11.44 -18.89
C GLN A 229 4.59 11.23 -20.13
N ASP A 230 3.35 11.73 -20.13
CA ASP A 230 2.39 11.63 -21.24
C ASP A 230 2.09 10.17 -21.68
N ILE A 231 2.20 9.23 -20.73
CA ILE A 231 1.94 7.79 -20.97
C ILE A 231 0.53 7.39 -20.49
N LEU A 232 0.02 8.05 -19.43
CA LEU A 232 -1.27 7.74 -18.81
C LEU A 232 -2.14 9.00 -18.77
N ASN A 233 -3.43 8.81 -19.02
CA ASN A 233 -4.43 9.84 -18.75
C ASN A 233 -4.78 9.84 -17.26
N ILE A 234 -4.91 11.03 -16.67
CA ILE A 234 -5.27 11.21 -15.27
C ILE A 234 -6.57 11.99 -15.13
N GLN A 235 -7.45 11.51 -14.24
CA GLN A 235 -8.72 12.14 -13.93
C GLN A 235 -8.98 12.04 -12.42
N THR A 236 -9.35 13.17 -11.81
CA THR A 236 -9.88 13.18 -10.44
C THR A 236 -11.34 12.73 -10.48
N THR A 237 -11.68 11.67 -9.75
CA THR A 237 -13.04 11.07 -9.75
C THR A 237 -13.86 11.47 -8.53
N VAL A 238 -13.21 11.70 -7.39
CA VAL A 238 -13.83 12.11 -6.13
C VAL A 238 -12.95 13.17 -5.49
N THR A 239 -13.57 14.14 -4.83
CA THR A 239 -12.88 15.12 -3.98
C THR A 239 -13.74 15.31 -2.75
N ASN A 240 -13.20 14.94 -1.58
CA ASN A 240 -13.84 15.22 -0.31
C ASN A 240 -13.51 16.67 0.05
N THR A 241 -14.50 17.55 -0.05
CA THR A 241 -14.41 18.89 0.54
C THR A 241 -14.86 18.77 1.99
N GLU A 242 -13.97 19.08 2.93
CA GLU A 242 -14.33 19.27 4.34
C GLU A 242 -15.46 20.29 4.52
#